data_AF-A0A120I997-F1
#
_entry.id   AF-A0A120I997-F1
#
_cell.length_a   1.000
_cell.length_b   1.000
_cell.length_c   1.000
_cell.angle_alpha   90.00
_cell.angle_beta   90.00
_cell.angle_gamma   90.00
#
_symmetry.space_group_name_H-M   'P 1'
#
loop_
_entity.id
_entity.type
_entity.pdbx_description
1 polymer ?
#
loop_
_entity_poly.entity_id
_entity_poly.type
_entity_poly.pdbx_seq_one_letter_code
_entity_poly.pdbx_strand_id
1 'polypeptide(L)'
;MKEFIHRSLQGIFISMVIFAVMGAIYTSSPVYLKMLISWSLVGCVCGGGSVLYQIDKLSPLLAGFFHLALSLLTFLGLAAWNHWFPLTWDIILSASLQFSLIFLLIALGYYFYYSKQIKAINQRIDKS
;
A
#
# COMPACT_ATOMS: atom_id res chain seq x y z
N MET A 1 -12.40 22.31 -6.75
CA MET A 1 -11.67 21.66 -5.63
C MET A 1 -11.45 20.16 -5.83
N LYS A 2 -12.49 19.34 -6.02
CA LYS A 2 -12.32 17.87 -6.23
C LYS A 2 -11.40 17.50 -7.40
N GLU A 3 -11.61 18.13 -8.56
CA GLU A 3 -10.75 17.94 -9.76
C GLU A 3 -9.29 18.30 -9.51
N PHE A 4 -9.05 19.44 -8.84
CA PHE A 4 -7.71 19.86 -8.47
C PHE A 4 -7.03 18.83 -7.56
N ILE A 5 -7.71 18.39 -6.50
CA ILE A 5 -7.20 17.36 -5.57
C ILE A 5 -6.86 16.07 -6.32
N HIS A 6 -7.76 15.59 -7.18
CA HIS A 6 -7.54 14.36 -7.95
C HIS A 6 -6.30 14.47 -8.85
N ARG A 7 -6.17 15.58 -9.60
CA ARG A 7 -5.01 15.84 -10.46
C ARG A 7 -3.72 16.02 -9.67
N SER A 8 -3.77 16.66 -8.50
CA SER A 8 -2.62 16.78 -7.60
C SER A 8 -2.16 15.42 -7.09
N LEU A 9 -3.07 14.52 -6.69
CA LEU A 9 -2.73 13.17 -6.26
C LEU A 9 -2.04 12.36 -7.37
N GLN A 10 -2.54 12.46 -8.60
CA GLN A 10 -1.88 11.85 -9.77
C GLN A 10 -0.48 12.45 -10.01
N GLY A 11 -0.35 13.77 -9.90
CA GLY A 11 0.93 14.47 -10.02
C GLY A 11 1.96 14.02 -8.97
N ILE A 12 1.54 13.80 -7.73
CA ILE A 12 2.41 13.27 -6.66
C ILE A 12 2.94 11.88 -7.05
N PHE A 13 2.07 10.98 -7.51
CA PHE A 13 2.49 9.64 -7.94
C PHE A 13 3.51 9.70 -9.08
N ILE A 14 3.24 10.51 -10.12
CA ILE A 14 4.16 10.71 -11.24
C ILE A 14 5.50 11.25 -10.76
N SER A 15 5.50 12.25 -9.86
CA SER A 15 6.72 12.84 -9.32
C SER A 15 7.56 11.84 -8.52
N MET A 16 6.92 10.94 -7.76
CA MET A 16 7.62 9.88 -7.03
C MET A 16 8.28 8.86 -7.96
N VAL A 17 7.62 8.51 -9.07
CA VAL A 17 8.19 7.63 -10.10
C VAL A 17 9.40 8.30 -10.77
N ILE A 18 9.29 9.59 -11.14
CA ILE A 18 10.41 10.33 -11.73
C ILE A 18 11.58 10.39 -10.73
N PHE A 19 11.31 10.74 -9.47
CA PHE A 19 12.32 10.77 -8.42
C PHE A 19 13.02 9.42 -8.27
N ALA A 20 12.25 8.33 -8.19
CA ALA A 20 12.76 6.97 -8.08
C ALA A 20 13.71 6.61 -9.23
N VAL A 21 13.26 6.83 -10.47
CA VAL A 21 14.01 6.48 -11.70
C VAL A 21 15.25 7.36 -11.87
N MET A 22 15.11 8.67 -11.75
CA MET A 22 16.24 9.59 -11.88
C MET A 22 17.29 9.30 -10.80
N GLY A 23 16.86 9.09 -9.55
CA GLY A 23 17.79 8.70 -8.49
C GLY A 23 18.48 7.37 -8.79
N ALA A 24 17.77 6.36 -9.29
CA ALA A 24 18.37 5.06 -9.62
C ALA A 24 19.42 5.15 -10.75
N ILE A 25 19.23 6.04 -11.73
CA ILE A 25 20.16 6.23 -12.86
C ILE A 25 21.37 7.07 -12.47
N TYR A 26 21.14 8.16 -11.73
CA TYR A 26 22.15 9.20 -11.53
C TYR A 26 22.83 9.17 -10.16
N THR A 27 22.38 8.36 -9.21
CA THR A 27 23.07 8.18 -7.94
C THR A 27 23.93 6.93 -7.92
N SER A 28 25.14 7.05 -7.39
CA SER A 28 25.97 5.90 -7.01
C SER A 28 25.83 5.55 -5.53
N SER A 29 24.88 6.18 -4.80
CA SER A 29 24.68 5.94 -3.37
C SER A 29 24.08 4.55 -3.13
N PRO A 30 24.80 3.62 -2.48
CA PRO A 30 24.25 2.31 -2.15
C PRO A 30 23.10 2.42 -1.15
N VAL A 31 23.10 3.46 -0.30
CA VAL A 31 22.01 3.74 0.66
C VAL A 31 20.72 4.07 -0.09
N TYR A 32 20.79 4.92 -1.12
CA TYR A 32 19.62 5.26 -1.91
C TYR A 32 19.03 4.02 -2.61
N LEU A 33 19.87 3.23 -3.29
CA LEU A 33 19.43 2.03 -3.98
C LEU A 33 18.80 1.01 -3.00
N LYS A 34 19.41 0.83 -1.82
CA LYS A 34 18.86 -0.02 -0.76
C LYS A 34 17.48 0.48 -0.29
N MET A 35 17.32 1.78 -0.10
CA MET A 35 16.02 2.38 0.29
C MET A 35 14.97 2.22 -0.81
N LEU A 36 15.34 2.48 -2.07
CA LEU A 36 14.46 2.33 -3.21
C LEU A 36 13.94 0.90 -3.32
N ILE A 37 14.84 -0.10 -3.29
CA ILE A 37 14.49 -1.52 -3.33
C ILE A 37 13.56 -1.88 -2.18
N SER A 38 13.86 -1.41 -0.97
CA SER A 38 13.06 -1.72 0.22
C SER A 38 11.64 -1.16 0.11
N TRP A 39 11.49 0.12 -0.25
CA TRP A 39 10.18 0.73 -0.43
C TRP A 39 9.40 0.14 -1.61
N SER A 40 10.08 -0.20 -2.71
CA SER A 40 9.47 -0.94 -3.82
C SER A 40 8.96 -2.31 -3.37
N LEU A 41 9.70 -3.04 -2.54
CA LEU A 41 9.27 -4.34 -2.03
C LEU A 41 8.05 -4.22 -1.10
N VAL A 42 8.03 -3.23 -0.21
CA VAL A 42 6.82 -2.92 0.59
C VAL A 42 5.63 -2.65 -0.35
N GLY A 43 5.83 -1.79 -1.35
CA GLY A 43 4.79 -1.47 -2.33
C GLY A 43 4.29 -2.70 -3.10
N CYS A 44 5.18 -3.57 -3.57
CA CYS A 44 4.85 -4.81 -4.25
C CYS A 44 4.07 -5.78 -3.36
N VAL A 45 4.45 -5.93 -2.08
CA VAL A 45 3.73 -6.80 -1.15
C VAL A 45 2.36 -6.22 -0.79
N CYS A 46 2.28 -4.91 -0.51
CA CYS A 46 1.02 -4.23 -0.24
C CYS A 46 0.07 -4.24 -1.45
N GLY A 47 0.56 -4.00 -2.66
CA GLY A 47 -0.25 -4.05 -3.87
C GLY A 47 -0.61 -5.47 -4.28
N GLY A 48 0.40 -6.34 -4.39
CA GLY A 48 0.26 -7.74 -4.82
C GLY A 48 -0.51 -8.61 -3.82
N GLY A 49 -0.45 -8.30 -2.52
CA GLY A 49 -1.25 -8.98 -1.50
C GLY A 49 -2.76 -8.87 -1.72
N SER A 50 -3.23 -7.91 -2.53
CA SER A 50 -4.63 -7.82 -2.92
C SER A 50 -5.15 -9.04 -3.70
N VAL A 51 -4.26 -9.85 -4.28
CA VAL A 51 -4.61 -11.13 -4.93
C VAL A 51 -5.25 -12.11 -3.93
N LEU A 52 -4.98 -11.97 -2.62
CA LEU A 52 -5.60 -12.80 -1.59
C LEU A 52 -7.13 -12.70 -1.58
N TYR A 53 -7.71 -11.57 -1.99
CA TYR A 53 -9.16 -11.37 -2.07
C TYR A 53 -9.81 -12.10 -3.27
N GLN A 54 -9.01 -12.62 -4.21
CA GLN A 54 -9.49 -13.36 -5.38
C GLN A 54 -9.50 -14.87 -5.14
N ILE A 55 -9.04 -15.33 -3.98
CA ILE A 55 -9.00 -16.76 -3.64
C ILE A 55 -10.36 -17.16 -3.08
N ASP A 56 -11.14 -17.92 -3.85
CA ASP A 56 -12.52 -18.34 -3.49
C ASP A 56 -12.63 -19.05 -2.13
N LYS A 57 -11.55 -19.69 -1.67
CA LYS A 57 -11.51 -20.40 -0.38
C LYS A 57 -11.36 -19.47 0.83
N LEU A 58 -10.92 -18.23 0.63
CA LEU A 58 -10.70 -17.26 1.71
C LEU A 58 -11.94 -16.37 1.86
N SER A 59 -12.46 -16.27 3.08
CA SER A 59 -13.44 -15.22 3.37
C SER A 59 -12.79 -13.84 3.24
N PRO A 60 -13.53 -12.78 2.89
CA PRO A 60 -12.97 -11.44 2.74
C PRO A 60 -12.22 -10.94 4.00
N LEU A 61 -12.72 -11.29 5.19
CA LEU A 61 -12.07 -10.97 6.46
C LEU A 61 -10.74 -11.70 6.63
N LEU A 62 -10.69 -12.97 6.27
CA LEU A 62 -9.48 -13.78 6.37
C LEU A 62 -8.43 -13.36 5.33
N ALA A 63 -8.86 -13.06 4.10
CA ALA A 63 -7.99 -12.48 3.08
C ALA A 63 -7.40 -11.14 3.54
N GLY A 64 -8.22 -10.27 4.14
CA GLY A 64 -7.75 -9.00 4.69
C GLY A 64 -6.79 -9.14 5.86
N PHE A 65 -7.02 -10.12 6.75
CA PHE A 65 -6.08 -10.44 7.82
C PHE A 65 -4.72 -10.89 7.28
N PHE A 66 -4.70 -11.83 6.33
CA PHE A 66 -3.45 -12.30 5.73
C PHE A 66 -2.74 -11.20 4.95
N HIS A 67 -3.49 -10.34 4.26
CA HIS A 67 -2.93 -9.20 3.54
C HIS A 67 -2.27 -8.23 4.50
N LEU A 68 -2.95 -7.84 5.59
CA LEU A 68 -2.39 -6.99 6.62
C LEU A 68 -1.15 -7.61 7.26
N ALA A 69 -1.22 -8.90 7.64
CA ALA A 69 -0.12 -9.60 8.27
C ALA A 69 1.12 -9.65 7.36
N LEU A 70 0.95 -10.02 6.09
CA LEU A 70 2.03 -10.09 5.11
C LEU A 70 2.69 -8.72 4.88
N SER A 71 1.87 -7.68 4.73
CA SER A 71 2.34 -6.29 4.56
C SER A 71 3.07 -5.77 5.80
N LEU A 72 2.54 -6.02 7.00
CA LEU A 72 3.16 -5.60 8.26
C LEU A 72 4.48 -6.33 8.51
N LEU A 73 4.53 -7.65 8.29
CA LEU A 73 5.76 -8.43 8.46
C LEU A 73 6.84 -7.99 7.49
N THR A 74 6.47 -7.68 6.24
CA THR A 74 7.40 -7.14 5.25
C THR A 74 7.93 -5.76 5.67
N PHE A 75 7.05 -4.89 6.14
CA PHE A 75 7.43 -3.57 6.65
C PHE A 75 8.40 -3.67 7.84
N LEU A 76 8.07 -4.47 8.86
CA LEU A 76 8.92 -4.64 10.05
C LEU A 76 10.26 -5.32 9.69
N GLY A 77 10.24 -6.33 8.83
CA GLY A 77 11.46 -7.01 8.37
C GLY A 77 12.39 -6.07 7.62
N LEU A 78 11.84 -5.23 6.74
CA LEU A 78 12.62 -4.22 6.02
C LEU A 78 13.06 -3.07 6.93
N ALA A 79 12.26 -2.69 7.90
CA ALA A 79 12.65 -1.69 8.90
C ALA A 79 13.84 -2.17 9.72
N ALA A 80 13.85 -3.44 10.13
CA ALA A 80 14.98 -4.07 10.81
C ALA A 80 16.23 -4.12 9.92
N TRP A 81 16.07 -4.57 8.66
CA TRP A 81 17.17 -4.67 7.68
C TRP A 81 17.81 -3.32 7.33
N ASN A 82 17.00 -2.26 7.34
CA ASN A 82 17.44 -0.91 6.98
C ASN A 82 17.75 -0.02 8.18
N HIS A 83 17.54 -0.50 9.40
CA HIS A 83 17.65 0.30 10.63
C HIS A 83 16.78 1.58 10.57
N TRP A 84 15.55 1.48 10.04
CA TRP A 84 14.64 2.63 9.92
C TRP A 84 14.25 3.22 11.28
N PHE A 85 14.13 2.36 12.29
CA PHE A 85 13.87 2.75 13.67
C PHE A 85 14.45 1.72 14.64
N PRO A 86 14.68 2.10 15.92
CA PRO A 86 15.13 1.17 16.94
C PRO A 86 14.10 0.04 17.17
N LEU A 87 14.57 -1.20 17.28
CA LEU A 87 13.71 -2.37 17.50
C LEU A 87 13.41 -2.58 18.99
N THR A 88 12.90 -1.54 19.64
CA THR A 88 12.40 -1.61 21.01
C THR A 88 10.90 -1.94 21.01
N TRP A 89 10.42 -2.59 22.07
CA TRP A 89 9.04 -3.09 22.12
C TRP A 89 7.98 -1.99 21.95
N ASP A 90 8.20 -0.83 22.55
CA ASP A 90 7.35 0.36 22.44
C ASP A 90 7.27 0.87 21.00
N ILE A 91 8.41 0.93 20.30
CA ILE A 91 8.46 1.39 18.90
C ILE A 91 7.84 0.36 17.97
N ILE A 92 8.13 -0.93 18.14
CA ILE A 92 7.53 -1.99 17.32
C ILE A 92 6.00 -1.98 17.46
N LEU A 93 5.50 -1.87 18.70
CA LEU A 93 4.06 -1.80 18.94
C LEU A 93 3.44 -0.55 18.31
N SER A 94 4.04 0.63 18.53
CA SER A 94 3.56 1.88 17.95
C SER A 94 3.56 1.86 16.42
N ALA A 95 4.66 1.42 15.80
CA ALA A 95 4.79 1.32 14.35
C ALA A 95 3.79 0.33 13.76
N SER A 96 3.56 -0.80 14.42
CA SER A 96 2.57 -1.79 14.00
C SER A 96 1.15 -1.21 14.04
N LEU A 97 0.78 -0.53 15.13
CA LEU A 97 -0.53 0.11 15.27
C LEU A 97 -0.76 1.19 14.21
N GLN A 98 0.24 2.05 13.98
CA GLN A 98 0.18 3.10 12.96
C GLN A 98 0.05 2.51 11.55
N PHE A 99 0.85 1.49 11.23
CA PHE A 99 0.80 0.80 9.95
C PHE A 99 -0.58 0.17 9.72
N SER A 100 -1.10 -0.57 10.71
CA SER A 100 -2.42 -1.19 10.64
C SER A 100 -3.53 -0.16 10.47
N LEU A 101 -3.47 0.98 11.18
CA LEU A 101 -4.45 2.06 11.04
C LEU A 101 -4.44 2.62 9.60
N ILE A 102 -3.27 2.94 9.06
CA ILE A 102 -3.13 3.46 7.69
C ILE A 102 -3.63 2.43 6.68
N PHE A 103 -3.27 1.16 6.84
CA PHE A 103 -3.71 0.07 5.99
C PHE A 103 -5.24 -0.05 5.98
N LEU A 104 -5.87 -0.04 7.16
CA LEU A 104 -7.33 -0.11 7.30
C LEU A 104 -8.03 1.09 6.66
N LEU A 105 -7.47 2.30 6.79
CA LEU A 105 -8.01 3.50 6.13
C LEU A 105 -7.97 3.38 4.60
N ILE A 106 -6.86 2.88 4.05
CA ILE A 106 -6.72 2.62 2.62
C ILE A 106 -7.73 1.55 2.16
N ALA A 107 -7.80 0.42 2.86
CA ALA A 107 -8.73 -0.66 2.56
C ALA A 107 -10.19 -0.19 2.60
N LEU A 108 -10.54 0.63 3.59
CA LEU A 108 -11.88 1.22 3.71
C LEU A 108 -12.19 2.18 2.54
N GLY A 109 -11.21 2.98 2.12
CA GLY A 109 -11.32 3.82 0.93
C GLY A 109 -11.64 3.01 -0.33
N TYR A 110 -10.91 1.91 -0.55
CA TYR A 110 -11.19 0.99 -1.66
C TYR A 110 -12.57 0.33 -1.54
N TYR A 111 -12.95 -0.12 -0.34
CA TYR A 111 -14.26 -0.72 -0.10
C TYR A 111 -15.40 0.23 -0.52
N PHE A 112 -15.36 1.49 -0.10
CA PHE A 112 -16.38 2.47 -0.47
C PHE A 112 -16.36 2.80 -1.97
N TYR A 113 -15.17 2.88 -2.57
CA TYR A 113 -15.03 3.14 -4.00
C TYR A 113 -15.63 2.01 -4.84
N TYR A 114 -15.26 0.77 -4.57
CA TYR A 114 -15.78 -0.39 -5.30
C TYR A 114 -17.26 -0.64 -5.02
N SER A 115 -17.73 -0.44 -3.78
CA SER A 115 -19.15 -0.56 -3.45
C SER A 115 -20.03 0.40 -4.27
N LYS A 116 -19.54 1.63 -4.51
CA LYS A 116 -20.24 2.60 -5.38
C LYS A 116 -20.24 2.17 -6.83
N GLN A 117 -19.11 1.66 -7.34
CA GLN A 117 -19.00 1.19 -8.72
C GLN A 117 -19.93 -0.01 -8.99
N ILE A 118 -19.97 -1.00 -8.09
CA ILE A 118 -20.84 -2.17 -8.20
C ILE A 118 -22.31 -1.74 -8.27
N LYS A 119 -22.74 -0.84 -7.37
CA LYS A 119 -24.11 -0.28 -7.41
C LYS A 119 -24.43 0.41 -8.73
N ALA A 120 -23.47 1.19 -9.27
CA ALA A 120 -23.65 1.88 -10.55
C ALA A 120 -23.71 0.92 -11.74
N ILE A 121 -22.97 -0.20 -11.71
CA ILE A 121 -23.03 -1.25 -12.73
C ILE A 121 -24.38 -1.97 -12.69
N ASN A 122 -24.83 -2.40 -11.51
CA ASN A 122 -26.12 -3.09 -11.37
C ASN A 122 -27.29 -2.23 -11.85
N GLN A 123 -27.27 -0.93 -11.55
CA GLN A 123 -28.29 0.02 -12.05
C GLN A 123 -28.30 0.19 -13.57
N ARG A 124 -27.20 -0.09 -14.27
CA ARG A 124 -27.15 -0.06 -15.74
C ARG A 124 -27.70 -1.35 -16.34
N ILE A 125 -27.44 -2.49 -15.70
CA ILE A 125 -27.94 -3.80 -16.12
C ILE A 125 -29.45 -3.88 -15.90
N ASP A 126 -29.96 -3.40 -14.76
CA ASP A 126 -31.42 -3.41 -14.47
C ASP A 126 -32.23 -2.45 -15.37
N LYS A 127 -31.57 -1.55 -16.10
CA LYS A 127 -32.19 -0.57 -17.01
C LYS A 127 -32.06 -0.94 -18.49
N SER A 128 -31.42 -2.06 -18.83
CA SER A 128 -31.31 -2.61 -20.20
C SER A 128 -32.28 -3.77 -20.38
#